data_AF-A0A6A4GDF7-F1
#
_entry.id   AF-A0A6A4GDF7-F1
#
_cell.length_a   1.000
_cell.length_b   1.000
_cell.length_c   1.000
_cell.angle_alpha   90.00
_cell.angle_beta   90.00
_cell.angle_gamma   90.00
#
_symmetry.space_group_name_H-M   'P 1'
#
loop_
_entity.id
_entity.type
_entity.pdbx_description
1 polymer ?
#
loop_
_entity_poly.entity_id
_entity_poly.type
_entity_poly.pdbx_seq_one_letter_code
_entity_poly.pdbx_strand_id
1 'polypeptide(L)'
;FSMHVDFFNPNRITQRGAHDSIGVISCANLALDPSIRYQPEFIYATIIPGPHEPTYNELDHYVRRVIEQFVQTWRPGLHISRTADSATGAIVEAAVLISLNDLPAARKVAGLQGHMSSLICSVCDLHGKDRVFDTDCEHWTRRDVEELRKWAWAYRDAKTLAKRQHIFSSYGVRWSSFWLLEYWDPTRMLVIDAMHCILEGLVHYHCRHVLRLDALATKLSSDGLKVAFDWPWVPYSPETGPCYSLDEKHIPGVTKIQETLTLSLSGKKSLSLNGTAETLAYIQKVIQEMKCPAHIPSVPKNYGEAKAGSIKANEWQWLSTLYLPVALVILWGDNDGLPPPVDDPEAGYLLKALDHTMALFQAAMIACRQVMTTDRAEAYRRQMGHWTQNLRSLFPHVRGGSSRPNIHAGFHIYDFLLLFGPVMSWWCFPFE
;
A
#
# COMPACT_ATOMS: atom_id res chain seq x y z
N PHE A 1 -4.74 -15.45 -16.89
CA PHE A 1 -3.51 -15.49 -16.06
C PHE A 1 -3.43 -14.25 -15.18
N SER A 2 -2.84 -14.38 -13.99
CA SER A 2 -2.32 -13.24 -13.22
C SER A 2 -0.81 -13.19 -13.36
N MET A 3 -0.24 -12.01 -13.58
CA MET A 3 1.19 -11.78 -13.77
C MET A 3 1.76 -10.97 -12.60
N HIS A 4 2.89 -11.39 -12.06
CA HIS A 4 3.59 -10.79 -10.94
C HIS A 4 5.06 -10.56 -11.29
N VAL A 5 5.61 -9.43 -10.88
CA VAL A 5 7.02 -9.06 -11.03
C VAL A 5 7.54 -8.56 -9.70
N ASP A 6 8.57 -9.20 -9.19
CA ASP A 6 9.19 -8.85 -7.90
C ASP A 6 10.71 -8.99 -7.95
N PHE A 7 11.39 -8.32 -7.02
CA PHE A 7 12.83 -8.28 -6.86
C PHE A 7 13.20 -8.56 -5.42
N PHE A 8 14.05 -9.56 -5.20
CA PHE A 8 14.48 -9.96 -3.88
C PHE A 8 16.00 -10.15 -3.82
N ASN A 9 16.53 -10.14 -2.59
CA ASN A 9 17.93 -10.42 -2.35
C ASN A 9 18.14 -11.94 -2.17
N PRO A 10 18.90 -12.62 -3.05
CA PRO A 10 19.11 -14.06 -2.97
C PRO A 10 19.98 -14.49 -1.78
N ASN A 11 20.76 -13.57 -1.20
CA ASN A 11 21.80 -13.90 -0.21
C ASN A 11 21.34 -13.90 1.25
N ARG A 12 20.02 -13.86 1.51
CA ARG A 12 19.40 -13.61 2.83
C ARG A 12 19.78 -12.24 3.40
N ILE A 13 18.86 -11.59 4.11
CA ILE A 13 19.10 -10.27 4.72
C ILE A 13 20.06 -10.45 5.90
N THR A 14 21.36 -10.26 5.68
CA THR A 14 22.35 -10.08 6.74
C THR A 14 22.84 -8.64 6.69
N GLN A 15 22.94 -7.97 7.84
CA GLN A 15 23.33 -6.54 7.93
C GLN A 15 24.71 -6.21 7.31
N ARG A 16 25.49 -7.21 6.90
CA ARG A 16 26.82 -7.08 6.27
C ARG A 16 26.99 -7.94 5.00
N GLY A 17 25.93 -8.54 4.48
CA GLY A 17 25.98 -9.38 3.27
C GLY A 17 25.99 -8.55 1.97
N ALA A 18 26.45 -9.15 0.87
CA ALA A 18 26.33 -8.54 -0.46
C ALA A 18 24.85 -8.30 -0.80
N HIS A 19 24.52 -7.06 -1.16
CA HIS A 19 23.18 -6.69 -1.57
C HIS A 19 23.02 -6.90 -3.09
N ASP A 20 22.70 -8.14 -3.45
CA ASP A 20 22.30 -8.47 -4.81
C ASP A 20 20.77 -8.36 -4.93
N SER A 21 20.29 -8.06 -6.13
CA SER A 21 18.88 -8.07 -6.48
C SER A 21 18.70 -8.98 -7.70
N ILE A 22 17.84 -9.99 -7.55
CA ILE A 22 17.39 -10.86 -8.64
C ILE A 22 15.89 -10.64 -8.78
N GLY A 23 15.41 -10.58 -10.01
CA GLY A 23 13.98 -10.44 -10.28
C GLY A 23 13.34 -11.76 -10.69
N VAL A 24 12.04 -11.86 -10.47
CA VAL A 24 11.21 -12.94 -10.99
C VAL A 24 10.00 -12.35 -11.69
N ILE A 25 9.62 -12.95 -12.82
CA ILE A 25 8.33 -12.72 -13.47
C ILE A 25 7.56 -14.04 -13.37
N SER A 26 6.45 -14.02 -12.65
CA SER A 26 5.60 -15.19 -12.39
C SER A 26 4.22 -15.02 -13.01
N CYS A 27 3.66 -16.09 -13.55
CA CYS A 27 2.33 -16.14 -14.15
C CYS A 27 1.55 -17.32 -13.58
N ALA A 28 0.42 -17.05 -12.93
CA ALA A 28 -0.49 -18.09 -12.44
C ALA A 28 -1.70 -18.23 -13.37
N ASN A 29 -2.07 -19.47 -13.69
CA ASN A 29 -3.25 -19.74 -14.51
C ASN A 29 -4.52 -19.64 -13.66
N LEU A 30 -5.27 -18.54 -13.85
CA LEU A 30 -6.51 -18.28 -13.12
C LEU A 30 -7.67 -19.23 -13.48
N ALA A 31 -7.54 -20.03 -14.55
CA ALA A 31 -8.53 -21.04 -14.91
C ALA A 31 -8.38 -22.35 -14.12
N LEU A 32 -7.27 -22.54 -13.41
CA LEU A 32 -7.06 -23.68 -12.52
C LEU A 32 -7.81 -23.48 -11.19
N ASP A 33 -8.14 -24.59 -10.54
CA ASP A 33 -8.78 -24.56 -9.22
C ASP A 33 -7.93 -23.75 -8.21
N PRO A 34 -8.55 -22.88 -7.39
CA PRO A 34 -7.83 -22.06 -6.40
C PRO A 34 -6.91 -22.85 -5.46
N SER A 35 -7.20 -24.14 -5.20
CA SER A 35 -6.38 -25.00 -4.33
C SER A 35 -5.06 -25.45 -4.97
N ILE A 36 -4.94 -25.39 -6.29
CA ILE A 36 -3.75 -25.87 -7.01
C ILE A 36 -3.02 -24.78 -7.79
N ARG A 37 -3.70 -23.71 -8.22
CA ARG A 37 -3.18 -22.74 -9.20
C ARG A 37 -1.92 -21.98 -8.78
N TYR A 38 -1.59 -21.99 -7.49
CA TYR A 38 -0.40 -21.37 -6.92
C TYR A 38 0.63 -22.37 -6.40
N GLN A 39 0.43 -23.67 -6.61
CA GLN A 39 1.49 -24.64 -6.31
C GLN A 39 2.65 -24.44 -7.31
N PRO A 40 3.91 -24.64 -6.91
CA PRO A 40 5.08 -24.37 -7.75
C PRO A 40 5.04 -25.05 -9.12
N GLU A 41 4.39 -26.21 -9.24
CA GLU A 41 4.26 -26.98 -10.48
C GLU A 41 3.31 -26.35 -11.50
N PHE A 42 2.44 -25.42 -11.07
CA PHE A 42 1.44 -24.74 -11.91
C PHE A 42 1.74 -23.25 -12.12
N ILE A 43 2.81 -22.71 -11.53
CA ILE A 43 3.27 -21.34 -11.75
C ILE A 43 4.32 -21.33 -12.86
N TYR A 44 4.12 -20.48 -13.87
CA TYR A 44 5.10 -20.24 -14.92
C TYR A 44 5.99 -19.08 -14.50
N ALA A 45 7.29 -19.30 -14.34
CA ALA A 45 8.21 -18.26 -13.91
C ALA A 45 9.42 -18.11 -14.85
N THR A 46 9.92 -16.88 -14.98
CA THR A 46 11.22 -16.56 -15.58
C THR A 46 12.02 -15.66 -14.66
N ILE A 47 13.34 -15.81 -14.69
CA ILE A 47 14.27 -15.04 -13.84
C ILE A 47 14.79 -13.83 -14.61
N ILE A 48 14.88 -12.70 -13.90
CA ILE A 48 15.63 -11.51 -14.32
C ILE A 48 16.98 -11.57 -13.60
N PRO A 49 18.09 -11.71 -14.33
CA PRO A 49 19.40 -11.86 -13.71
C PRO A 49 19.80 -10.59 -12.93
N GLY A 50 20.44 -10.80 -11.78
CA GLY A 50 21.07 -9.76 -10.99
C GLY A 50 22.47 -9.39 -11.51
N PRO A 51 23.29 -8.69 -10.70
CA PRO A 51 23.11 -8.41 -9.27
C PRO A 51 22.31 -7.13 -8.98
N HIS A 52 21.88 -6.40 -9.99
CA HIS A 52 21.16 -5.14 -9.82
C HIS A 52 19.78 -5.20 -10.44
N GLU A 53 18.84 -4.52 -9.79
CA GLU A 53 17.51 -4.33 -10.35
C GLU A 53 17.63 -3.58 -11.69
N PRO A 54 17.06 -4.09 -12.80
CA PRO A 54 17.16 -3.46 -14.09
C PRO A 54 16.55 -2.06 -14.07
N THR A 55 17.07 -1.16 -14.90
CA THR A 55 16.36 0.08 -15.22
C THR A 55 14.99 -0.23 -15.84
N TYR A 56 14.13 0.76 -15.95
CA TYR A 56 12.82 0.57 -16.58
C TYR A 56 12.89 -0.01 -18.00
N ASN A 57 13.78 0.53 -18.83
CA ASN A 57 13.90 0.09 -20.23
C ASN A 57 14.41 -1.35 -20.29
N GLU A 58 15.34 -1.70 -19.40
CA GLU A 58 15.87 -3.07 -19.30
C GLU A 58 14.79 -4.05 -18.81
N LEU A 59 13.98 -3.66 -17.82
CA LEU A 59 12.87 -4.47 -17.33
C LEU A 59 11.86 -4.79 -18.44
N ASP A 60 11.52 -3.80 -19.27
CA ASP A 60 10.58 -3.99 -20.37
C ASP A 60 11.08 -5.04 -21.37
N HIS A 61 12.39 -5.19 -21.59
CA HIS A 61 12.92 -6.24 -22.45
C HIS A 61 12.62 -7.66 -21.95
N TYR A 62 12.60 -7.87 -20.64
CA TYR A 62 12.21 -9.16 -20.03
C TYR A 62 10.70 -9.36 -20.08
N VAL A 63 9.94 -8.35 -19.65
CA VAL A 63 8.46 -8.37 -19.64
C VAL A 63 7.90 -8.60 -21.04
N ARG A 64 8.46 -7.93 -22.05
CA ARG A 64 8.02 -8.03 -23.44
C ARG A 64 7.99 -9.47 -23.96
N ARG A 65 8.97 -10.29 -23.59
CA ARG A 65 9.04 -11.70 -24.04
C ARG A 65 7.84 -12.51 -23.55
N VAL A 66 7.37 -12.22 -22.33
CA VAL A 66 6.17 -12.84 -21.78
C VAL A 66 4.92 -12.27 -22.46
N ILE A 67 4.83 -10.94 -22.60
CA ILE A 67 3.67 -10.28 -23.21
C ILE A 67 3.46 -10.68 -24.67
N GLU A 68 4.51 -10.83 -25.47
CA GLU A 68 4.41 -11.26 -26.88
C GLU A 68 3.78 -12.66 -27.02
N GLN A 69 3.96 -13.56 -26.03
CA GLN A 69 3.27 -14.85 -25.99
C GLN A 69 1.76 -14.66 -25.80
N PHE A 70 1.36 -13.74 -24.92
CA PHE A 70 -0.05 -13.40 -24.69
C PHE A 70 -0.69 -12.69 -25.88
N VAL A 71 0.06 -11.87 -26.63
CA VAL A 71 -0.45 -11.27 -27.88
C VAL A 71 -0.79 -12.36 -28.89
N GLN A 72 0.11 -13.31 -29.13
CA GLN A 72 -0.10 -14.40 -30.09
C GLN A 72 -1.23 -15.34 -29.67
N THR A 73 -1.26 -15.69 -28.38
CA THR A 73 -2.28 -16.59 -27.81
C THR A 73 -3.63 -15.92 -27.59
N TRP A 74 -3.73 -14.59 -27.57
CA TRP A 74 -5.02 -13.90 -27.52
C TRP A 74 -5.66 -13.81 -28.90
N ARG A 75 -4.90 -13.39 -29.92
CA ARG A 75 -5.41 -13.24 -31.28
C ARG A 75 -4.28 -13.47 -32.31
N PRO A 76 -4.38 -14.50 -33.17
CA PRO A 76 -5.55 -15.33 -33.48
C PRO A 76 -5.84 -16.49 -32.50
N GLY A 77 -5.04 -16.68 -31.46
CA GLY A 77 -5.11 -17.87 -30.60
C GLY A 77 -4.06 -18.91 -30.96
N LEU A 78 -3.80 -19.85 -30.05
CA LEU A 78 -2.84 -20.94 -30.25
C LEU A 78 -3.56 -22.22 -30.62
N HIS A 79 -3.26 -22.77 -31.80
CA HIS A 79 -3.77 -24.08 -32.18
C HIS A 79 -2.98 -25.19 -31.49
N ILE A 80 -3.66 -25.94 -30.62
CA ILE A 80 -3.12 -27.17 -30.02
C ILE A 80 -3.66 -28.36 -30.81
N SER A 81 -2.77 -29.28 -31.19
CA SER A 81 -3.11 -30.41 -32.06
C SER A 81 -3.97 -31.49 -31.38
N ARG A 82 -4.01 -31.50 -30.04
CA ARG A 82 -4.77 -32.46 -29.24
C ARG A 82 -5.04 -31.90 -27.84
N THR A 83 -6.20 -32.23 -27.26
CA THR A 83 -6.50 -32.03 -25.83
C THR A 83 -6.69 -33.37 -25.14
N ALA A 84 -6.88 -33.38 -23.81
CA ALA A 84 -7.22 -34.59 -23.08
C ALA A 84 -8.50 -35.27 -23.63
N ASP A 85 -9.47 -34.46 -24.06
CA ASP A 85 -10.80 -34.94 -24.48
C ASP A 85 -11.01 -34.97 -26.01
N SER A 86 -10.05 -34.49 -26.81
CA SER A 86 -10.21 -34.41 -28.27
C SER A 86 -8.91 -34.67 -29.05
N ALA A 87 -8.99 -35.59 -30.02
CA ALA A 87 -7.92 -35.92 -30.96
C ALA A 87 -7.77 -34.92 -32.12
N THR A 88 -8.76 -34.05 -32.35
CA THR A 88 -8.75 -33.08 -33.46
C THR A 88 -8.15 -31.72 -33.07
N GLY A 89 -7.74 -31.56 -31.81
CA GLY A 89 -7.18 -30.32 -31.30
C GLY A 89 -8.22 -29.25 -30.98
N ALA A 90 -7.73 -28.06 -30.63
CA ALA A 90 -8.53 -26.87 -30.34
C ALA A 90 -7.71 -25.60 -30.57
N ILE A 91 -8.38 -24.47 -30.78
CA ILE A 91 -7.75 -23.16 -30.64
C ILE A 91 -7.95 -22.72 -29.19
N VAL A 92 -6.86 -22.41 -28.51
CA VAL A 92 -6.88 -21.94 -27.13
C VAL A 92 -6.46 -20.48 -27.09
N GLU A 93 -7.24 -19.70 -26.34
CA GLU A 93 -6.96 -18.30 -26.08
C GLU A 93 -6.36 -18.14 -24.67
N ALA A 94 -5.38 -17.25 -24.53
CA ALA A 94 -4.84 -16.90 -23.23
C ALA A 94 -4.70 -15.38 -23.09
N ALA A 95 -5.01 -14.88 -21.89
CA ALA A 95 -4.91 -13.47 -21.55
C ALA A 95 -4.32 -13.29 -20.15
N VAL A 96 -3.57 -12.20 -19.98
CA VAL A 96 -3.26 -11.62 -18.66
C VAL A 96 -4.47 -10.82 -18.22
N LEU A 97 -5.19 -11.27 -17.20
CA LEU A 97 -6.35 -10.58 -16.65
C LEU A 97 -5.97 -9.60 -15.53
N ILE A 98 -4.91 -9.94 -14.79
CA ILE A 98 -4.50 -9.21 -13.60
C ILE A 98 -2.98 -9.07 -13.58
N SER A 99 -2.48 -7.87 -13.39
CA SER A 99 -1.10 -7.59 -13.00
C SER A 99 -1.08 -7.30 -11.50
N LEU A 100 -0.42 -8.16 -10.75
CA LEU A 100 -0.32 -8.13 -9.29
C LEU A 100 1.10 -7.80 -8.91
N ASN A 101 1.35 -6.62 -8.36
CA ASN A 101 2.69 -6.26 -7.89
C ASN A 101 2.54 -5.29 -6.72
N ASP A 102 3.61 -5.14 -5.93
CA ASP A 102 3.73 -4.02 -5.01
C ASP A 102 3.63 -2.67 -5.75
N LEU A 103 3.36 -1.57 -5.03
CA LEU A 103 3.11 -0.29 -5.68
C LEU A 103 4.31 0.21 -6.54
N PRO A 104 5.58 0.14 -6.08
CA PRO A 104 6.74 0.43 -6.90
C PRO A 104 6.83 -0.40 -8.19
N ALA A 105 6.76 -1.73 -8.12
CA ALA A 105 6.86 -2.61 -9.28
C ALA A 105 5.65 -2.43 -10.21
N ALA A 106 4.44 -2.24 -9.68
CA ALA A 106 3.25 -1.98 -10.47
C ALA A 106 3.42 -0.72 -11.35
N ARG A 107 3.91 0.39 -10.78
CA ARG A 107 4.20 1.61 -11.56
C ARG A 107 5.31 1.38 -12.57
N LYS A 108 6.35 0.65 -12.17
CA LYS A 108 7.49 0.35 -13.02
C LYS A 108 7.06 -0.48 -14.21
N VAL A 109 6.37 -1.60 -14.03
CA VAL A 109 5.94 -2.52 -15.08
C VAL A 109 4.89 -1.89 -16.01
N ALA A 110 3.94 -1.13 -15.46
CA ALA A 110 2.90 -0.47 -16.26
C ALA A 110 3.36 0.81 -16.98
N GLY A 111 4.60 1.26 -16.74
CA GLY A 111 5.11 2.49 -17.34
C GLY A 111 4.43 3.75 -16.82
N LEU A 112 3.99 3.75 -15.56
CA LEU A 112 3.36 4.90 -14.93
C LEU A 112 4.38 5.69 -14.11
N GLN A 113 4.07 6.96 -13.85
CA GLN A 113 4.82 7.76 -12.89
C GLN A 113 4.86 7.08 -11.51
N GLY A 114 5.99 7.25 -10.81
CA GLY A 114 6.21 6.64 -9.51
C GLY A 114 5.21 7.13 -8.46
N HIS A 115 5.11 6.37 -7.37
CA HIS A 115 4.18 6.63 -6.27
C HIS A 115 4.41 7.99 -5.55
N MET A 116 5.58 8.61 -5.76
CA MET A 116 5.93 9.94 -5.24
C MET A 116 5.75 11.09 -6.25
N SER A 117 5.07 10.86 -7.37
CA SER A 117 4.75 11.91 -8.35
C SER A 117 3.53 12.73 -7.92
N SER A 118 3.18 13.76 -8.68
CA SER A 118 1.92 14.49 -8.50
C SER A 118 0.71 13.72 -9.04
N LEU A 119 0.92 12.73 -9.92
CA LEU A 119 -0.09 11.76 -10.37
C LEU A 119 -0.07 10.54 -9.44
N ILE A 120 -0.80 10.64 -8.33
CA ILE A 120 -0.68 9.72 -7.21
C ILE A 120 -1.37 8.37 -7.44
N CYS A 121 -2.28 8.24 -8.40
CA CYS A 121 -3.08 7.03 -8.63
C CYS A 121 -2.88 6.39 -10.01
N SER A 122 -3.04 5.07 -10.10
CA SER A 122 -3.08 4.32 -11.37
C SER A 122 -4.50 4.18 -11.91
N VAL A 123 -5.50 4.29 -11.02
CA VAL A 123 -6.92 4.09 -11.33
C VAL A 123 -7.62 5.41 -11.67
N CYS A 124 -7.48 6.43 -10.83
CA CYS A 124 -8.11 7.74 -11.03
C CYS A 124 -7.13 8.85 -11.41
N ASP A 125 -7.68 10.00 -11.80
CA ASP A 125 -6.96 11.20 -12.24
C ASP A 125 -6.57 12.15 -11.09
N LEU A 126 -6.71 11.70 -9.84
CA LEU A 126 -6.41 12.53 -8.67
C LEU A 126 -4.95 13.00 -8.70
N HIS A 127 -4.79 14.32 -8.76
CA HIS A 127 -3.51 15.00 -8.80
C HIS A 127 -3.21 15.75 -7.49
N GLY A 128 -1.94 15.79 -7.07
CA GLY A 128 -1.47 16.47 -5.87
C GLY A 128 -1.23 15.53 -4.70
N LYS A 129 -0.04 15.62 -4.07
CA LYS A 129 0.35 14.76 -2.93
C LYS A 129 -0.44 15.05 -1.66
N ASP A 130 -0.96 16.25 -1.56
CA ASP A 130 -1.86 16.75 -0.52
C ASP A 130 -3.23 16.07 -0.59
N ARG A 131 -3.65 15.64 -1.80
CA ARG A 131 -4.95 14.99 -2.03
C ARG A 131 -4.98 13.50 -1.67
N VAL A 132 -3.92 12.92 -1.10
CA VAL A 132 -3.96 11.51 -0.65
C VAL A 132 -4.97 11.25 0.48
N PHE A 133 -5.42 12.30 1.17
CA PHE A 133 -6.44 12.25 2.22
C PHE A 133 -7.83 12.63 1.71
N ASP A 134 -7.97 12.90 0.41
CA ASP A 134 -9.26 13.04 -0.23
C ASP A 134 -10.04 11.73 -0.04
N THR A 135 -11.30 11.83 0.34
CA THR A 135 -12.20 10.68 0.57
C THR A 135 -13.47 10.77 -0.27
N ASP A 136 -13.57 11.80 -1.13
CA ASP A 136 -14.72 12.07 -1.97
C ASP A 136 -14.67 11.23 -3.24
N CYS A 137 -14.75 9.92 -3.04
CA CYS A 137 -14.61 8.91 -4.09
C CYS A 137 -15.69 8.98 -5.17
N GLU A 138 -16.79 9.70 -4.95
CA GLU A 138 -17.85 9.93 -5.93
C GLU A 138 -17.43 10.91 -7.03
N HIS A 139 -16.49 11.81 -6.72
CA HIS A 139 -15.98 12.82 -7.66
C HIS A 139 -14.66 12.42 -8.32
N TRP A 140 -14.10 11.26 -7.98
CA TRP A 140 -12.88 10.78 -8.61
C TRP A 140 -13.18 10.25 -10.01
N THR A 141 -12.50 10.79 -11.01
CA THR A 141 -12.67 10.35 -12.38
C THR A 141 -11.63 9.28 -12.69
N ARG A 142 -12.09 8.16 -13.24
CA ARG A 142 -11.18 7.10 -13.72
C ARG A 142 -10.33 7.65 -14.86
N ARG A 143 -9.04 7.28 -14.90
CA ARG A 143 -8.15 7.72 -15.98
C ARG A 143 -8.65 7.19 -17.32
N ASP A 144 -8.53 8.04 -18.34
CA ASP A 144 -8.86 7.65 -19.72
C ASP A 144 -7.77 6.71 -20.28
N VAL A 145 -8.18 5.48 -20.59
CA VAL A 145 -7.32 4.41 -21.11
C VAL A 145 -6.82 4.71 -22.52
N GLU A 146 -7.63 5.36 -23.36
CA GLU A 146 -7.26 5.71 -24.73
C GLU A 146 -6.24 6.85 -24.73
N GLU A 147 -6.41 7.85 -23.85
CA GLU A 147 -5.39 8.88 -23.66
C GLU A 147 -4.08 8.28 -23.11
N LEU A 148 -4.15 7.40 -22.12
CA LEU A 148 -2.98 6.68 -21.61
C LEU A 148 -2.26 5.91 -22.72
N ARG A 149 -3.00 5.18 -23.55
CA ARG A 149 -2.48 4.42 -24.69
C ARG A 149 -1.81 5.36 -25.70
N LYS A 150 -2.51 6.41 -26.13
CA LYS A 150 -2.00 7.42 -27.06
C LYS A 150 -0.66 8.00 -26.59
N TRP A 151 -0.55 8.41 -25.32
CA TRP A 151 0.67 8.99 -24.79
C TRP A 151 1.79 7.96 -24.57
N ALA A 152 1.46 6.71 -24.24
CA ALA A 152 2.45 5.64 -24.17
C ALA A 152 3.10 5.35 -25.54
N TRP A 153 2.29 5.31 -26.62
CA TRP A 153 2.78 5.16 -27.98
C TRP A 153 3.58 6.39 -28.44
N ALA A 154 3.10 7.59 -28.15
CA ALA A 154 3.83 8.83 -28.43
C ALA A 154 5.20 8.89 -27.71
N TYR A 155 5.28 8.38 -26.47
CA TYR A 155 6.54 8.23 -25.73
C TYR A 155 7.50 7.28 -26.44
N ARG A 156 7.01 6.12 -26.89
CA ARG A 156 7.83 5.12 -27.61
C ARG A 156 8.43 5.73 -28.88
N ASP A 157 7.58 6.38 -29.67
CA ASP A 157 7.91 6.86 -31.02
C ASP A 157 8.65 8.20 -31.02
N ALA A 158 8.68 8.89 -29.87
CA ALA A 158 9.47 10.10 -29.67
C ALA A 158 10.95 9.86 -29.96
N LYS A 159 11.53 10.73 -30.81
CA LYS A 159 12.92 10.63 -31.29
C LYS A 159 13.95 11.20 -30.33
N THR A 160 13.54 12.00 -29.35
CA THR A 160 14.44 12.68 -28.41
C THR A 160 14.08 12.35 -26.97
N LEU A 161 15.11 12.27 -26.13
CA LEU A 161 14.93 12.09 -24.68
C LEU A 161 14.12 13.23 -24.07
N ALA A 162 14.33 14.47 -24.52
CA ALA A 162 13.58 15.64 -24.06
C ALA A 162 12.07 15.49 -24.33
N LYS A 163 11.67 15.01 -25.51
CA LYS A 163 10.26 14.76 -25.82
C LYS A 163 9.67 13.64 -24.96
N ARG A 164 10.43 12.57 -24.72
CA ARG A 164 10.04 11.48 -23.80
C ARG A 164 9.82 11.99 -22.38
N GLN A 165 10.75 12.80 -21.87
CA GLN A 165 10.66 13.41 -20.54
C GLN A 165 9.43 14.32 -20.43
N HIS A 166 9.18 15.16 -21.44
CA HIS A 166 8.01 16.03 -21.47
C HIS A 166 6.68 15.24 -21.48
N ILE A 167 6.59 14.17 -22.26
CA ILE A 167 5.40 13.30 -22.27
C ILE A 167 5.21 12.66 -20.89
N PHE A 168 6.28 12.08 -20.34
CA PHE A 168 6.20 11.42 -19.05
C PHE A 168 5.88 12.38 -17.92
N SER A 169 6.41 13.60 -17.92
CA SER A 169 6.11 14.62 -16.90
C SER A 169 4.66 15.10 -16.99
N SER A 170 4.14 15.30 -18.20
CA SER A 170 2.82 15.93 -18.43
C SER A 170 1.67 14.94 -18.30
N TYR A 171 1.85 13.70 -18.76
CA TYR A 171 0.77 12.70 -18.83
C TYR A 171 0.96 11.52 -17.87
N GLY A 172 2.13 11.42 -17.23
CA GLY A 172 2.43 10.40 -16.23
C GLY A 172 2.53 8.97 -16.76
N VAL A 173 2.75 8.81 -18.07
CA VAL A 173 2.83 7.51 -18.74
C VAL A 173 4.00 7.48 -19.72
N ARG A 174 4.64 6.32 -19.82
CA ARG A 174 5.69 5.96 -20.76
C ARG A 174 5.40 4.60 -21.39
N TRP A 175 6.17 4.23 -22.40
CA TRP A 175 5.98 2.98 -23.14
C TRP A 175 6.21 1.74 -22.29
N SER A 176 5.18 0.92 -22.06
CA SER A 176 5.27 -0.43 -21.51
C SER A 176 4.78 -1.44 -22.54
N SER A 177 5.41 -2.60 -22.61
CA SER A 177 5.01 -3.69 -23.50
C SER A 177 3.60 -4.21 -23.22
N PHE A 178 3.01 -3.94 -22.04
CA PHE A 178 1.60 -4.21 -21.76
C PHE A 178 0.64 -3.57 -22.78
N TRP A 179 1.02 -2.42 -23.38
CA TRP A 179 0.22 -1.78 -24.43
C TRP A 179 0.19 -2.55 -25.76
N LEU A 180 0.93 -3.65 -25.89
CA LEU A 180 0.78 -4.60 -27.00
C LEU A 180 -0.48 -5.47 -26.85
N LEU A 181 -1.00 -5.64 -25.62
CA LEU A 181 -2.24 -6.35 -25.38
C LEU A 181 -3.42 -5.42 -25.72
N GLU A 182 -4.21 -5.78 -26.73
CA GLU A 182 -5.29 -4.92 -27.22
C GLU A 182 -6.31 -4.57 -26.13
N TYR A 183 -6.52 -5.49 -25.19
CA TYR A 183 -7.46 -5.38 -24.08
C TYR A 183 -6.88 -4.73 -22.81
N TRP A 184 -5.61 -4.31 -22.80
CA TRP A 184 -4.98 -3.78 -21.59
C TRP A 184 -5.63 -2.47 -21.12
N ASP A 185 -6.09 -2.51 -19.87
CA ASP A 185 -6.62 -1.39 -19.11
C ASP A 185 -5.93 -1.34 -17.73
N PRO A 186 -4.91 -0.48 -17.52
CA PRO A 186 -4.22 -0.39 -16.24
C PRO A 186 -5.12 0.13 -15.10
N THR A 187 -6.27 0.73 -15.38
CA THR A 187 -7.19 1.20 -14.33
C THR A 187 -8.02 0.07 -13.72
N ARG A 188 -8.08 -1.09 -14.40
CA ARG A 188 -8.85 -2.27 -13.97
C ARG A 188 -8.00 -3.52 -13.79
N MET A 189 -6.87 -3.60 -14.50
CA MET A 189 -6.04 -4.80 -14.57
C MET A 189 -4.74 -4.67 -13.78
N LEU A 190 -4.28 -3.44 -13.47
CA LEU A 190 -3.15 -3.20 -12.56
C LEU A 190 -3.68 -3.05 -11.13
N VAL A 191 -3.82 -4.17 -10.44
CA VAL A 191 -4.49 -4.22 -9.14
C VAL A 191 -3.58 -3.72 -8.04
N ILE A 192 -4.18 -3.04 -7.07
CA ILE A 192 -3.51 -2.58 -5.86
C ILE A 192 -3.43 -3.76 -4.91
N ASP A 193 -2.23 -4.32 -4.74
CA ASP A 193 -2.07 -5.47 -3.85
C ASP A 193 -2.47 -5.12 -2.40
N ALA A 194 -3.48 -5.83 -1.90
CA ALA A 194 -4.05 -5.59 -0.59
C ALA A 194 -3.08 -5.94 0.54
N MET A 195 -2.17 -6.89 0.33
CA MET A 195 -1.19 -7.28 1.34
C MET A 195 -0.22 -6.13 1.62
N HIS A 196 0.46 -5.61 0.59
CA HIS A 196 1.37 -4.48 0.73
C HIS A 196 0.65 -3.15 1.03
N CYS A 197 -0.55 -2.95 0.48
CA CYS A 197 -1.29 -1.71 0.68
C CYS A 197 -1.89 -1.63 2.09
N ILE A 198 -2.64 -2.65 2.52
CA ILE A 198 -3.35 -2.66 3.80
C ILE A 198 -2.46 -3.14 4.93
N LEU A 199 -1.88 -4.34 4.85
CA LEU A 199 -1.23 -4.98 5.99
C LEU A 199 0.14 -4.36 6.27
N GLU A 200 1.05 -4.41 5.30
CA GLU A 200 2.40 -3.83 5.44
C GLU A 200 2.43 -2.32 5.23
N GLY A 201 1.38 -1.78 4.63
CA GLY A 201 1.22 -0.36 4.38
C GLY A 201 0.48 0.35 5.51
N LEU A 202 -0.86 0.29 5.48
CA LEU A 202 -1.73 1.07 6.36
C LEU A 202 -1.74 0.58 7.81
N VAL A 203 -1.89 -0.72 8.05
CA VAL A 203 -1.91 -1.31 9.40
C VAL A 203 -0.56 -1.12 10.08
N HIS A 204 0.54 -1.45 9.38
CA HIS A 204 1.88 -1.16 9.85
C HIS A 204 2.06 0.33 10.17
N TYR A 205 1.68 1.23 9.25
CA TYR A 205 1.76 2.68 9.46
C TYR A 205 0.95 3.13 10.68
N HIS A 206 -0.29 2.65 10.81
CA HIS A 206 -1.18 2.97 11.91
C HIS A 206 -0.57 2.54 13.25
N CYS A 207 -0.13 1.28 13.35
CA CYS A 207 0.42 0.77 14.60
C CYS A 207 1.75 1.45 14.97
N ARG A 208 2.67 1.62 14.02
CA ARG A 208 4.03 2.12 14.29
C ARG A 208 4.11 3.64 14.37
N HIS A 209 3.37 4.38 13.53
CA HIS A 209 3.51 5.83 13.43
C HIS A 209 2.33 6.59 14.04
N VAL A 210 1.11 6.10 13.84
CA VAL A 210 -0.09 6.75 14.39
C VAL A 210 -0.18 6.49 15.90
N LEU A 211 -0.17 5.21 16.28
CA LEU A 211 -0.25 4.76 17.68
C LEU A 211 1.11 4.72 18.39
N ARG A 212 2.23 4.82 17.66
CA ARG A 212 3.60 4.77 18.19
C ARG A 212 3.90 3.51 19.02
N LEU A 213 3.37 2.35 18.57
CA LEU A 213 3.60 1.04 19.20
C LEU A 213 4.96 0.45 18.78
N ASP A 214 6.05 1.15 19.12
CA ASP A 214 7.41 0.62 19.01
C ASP A 214 8.30 1.07 20.18
N ALA A 215 9.31 0.26 20.50
CA ALA A 215 10.27 0.53 21.57
C ALA A 215 11.33 1.59 21.19
N LEU A 216 11.27 2.16 19.98
CA LEU A 216 12.09 3.30 19.58
C LEU A 216 11.39 4.62 19.92
N ALA A 217 10.06 4.65 20.02
CA ALA A 217 9.28 5.77 20.52
C ALA A 217 9.66 6.12 21.97
N THR A 218 10.08 5.13 22.78
CA THR A 218 10.64 5.31 24.13
C THR A 218 12.08 5.83 24.14
N LYS A 219 12.78 5.88 23.01
CA LYS A 219 14.12 6.50 22.88
C LYS A 219 14.10 7.98 22.51
N LEU A 220 12.94 8.64 22.54
CA LEU A 220 12.88 10.10 22.59
C LEU A 220 13.42 10.55 23.97
N SER A 221 14.75 10.63 24.03
CA SER A 221 15.70 11.15 25.04
C SER A 221 15.16 11.74 26.36
N SER A 222 15.83 11.38 27.46
CA SER A 222 15.79 12.05 28.77
C SER A 222 16.14 13.55 28.73
N ASP A 223 16.73 14.03 27.64
CA ASP A 223 16.98 15.44 27.34
C ASP A 223 16.00 15.95 26.29
N GLY A 224 14.70 15.78 26.55
CA GLY A 224 13.61 16.13 25.63
C GLY A 224 13.83 17.48 24.93
N LEU A 225 13.64 17.49 23.60
CA LEU A 225 13.71 18.70 22.79
C LEU A 225 12.79 19.77 23.42
N LYS A 226 13.39 20.88 23.88
CA LYS A 226 12.68 22.06 24.40
C LYS A 226 12.23 22.91 23.21
N VAL A 227 10.94 23.27 23.16
CA VAL A 227 10.39 24.21 22.17
C VAL A 227 9.95 25.50 22.87
N ALA A 228 10.02 26.63 22.16
CA ALA A 228 9.90 27.98 22.72
C ALA A 228 8.49 28.61 22.64
N PHE A 229 7.57 28.18 21.76
CA PHE A 229 6.21 28.77 21.64
C PHE A 229 5.22 27.91 20.82
N ASP A 230 3.91 28.06 21.10
CA ASP A 230 2.75 27.50 20.38
C ASP A 230 1.96 28.66 19.71
N TRP A 231 1.85 28.65 18.38
CA TRP A 231 1.18 29.70 17.60
C TRP A 231 0.56 29.12 16.31
N PRO A 232 -0.68 29.48 15.94
CA PRO A 232 -1.32 29.01 14.71
C PRO A 232 -0.69 29.71 13.50
N TRP A 233 0.34 29.10 12.92
CA TRP A 233 1.00 29.62 11.72
C TRP A 233 0.10 29.44 10.49
N VAL A 234 -0.14 30.54 9.77
CA VAL A 234 -0.73 30.51 8.44
C VAL A 234 0.33 29.98 7.46
N PRO A 235 0.03 28.98 6.62
CA PRO A 235 0.95 28.48 5.61
C PRO A 235 1.46 29.63 4.73
N TYR A 236 2.76 29.64 4.44
CA TYR A 236 3.33 30.63 3.54
C TYR A 236 2.67 30.51 2.17
N SER A 237 2.07 31.60 1.69
CA SER A 237 1.64 31.78 0.31
C SER A 237 2.47 32.91 -0.29
N PRO A 238 3.04 32.73 -1.50
CA PRO A 238 3.71 33.80 -2.23
C PRO A 238 2.80 35.01 -2.48
N GLU A 239 1.48 34.77 -2.50
CA GLU A 239 0.45 35.77 -2.82
C GLU A 239 0.01 36.57 -1.59
N THR A 240 0.18 36.04 -0.37
CA THR A 240 -0.32 36.65 0.88
C THR A 240 0.74 36.81 1.99
N GLY A 241 2.00 36.51 1.72
CA GLY A 241 3.10 36.63 2.69
C GLY A 241 3.64 38.05 2.84
N PRO A 242 4.24 38.43 4.00
CA PRO A 242 4.80 39.75 4.19
C PRO A 242 6.05 39.96 3.32
N CYS A 243 5.98 40.91 2.38
CA CYS A 243 7.03 41.67 1.65
C CYS A 243 8.34 41.00 1.18
N TYR A 244 8.52 39.68 1.30
CA TYR A 244 9.75 39.00 0.91
C TYR A 244 9.44 37.79 0.02
N SER A 245 9.76 37.92 -1.26
CA SER A 245 9.75 36.81 -2.21
C SER A 245 10.93 35.88 -1.92
N LEU A 246 10.67 34.70 -1.37
CA LEU A 246 11.67 33.65 -1.21
C LEU A 246 11.97 32.99 -2.57
N ASP A 247 13.24 32.81 -2.90
CA ASP A 247 13.68 32.02 -4.06
C ASP A 247 13.24 30.54 -3.90
N GLU A 248 12.72 29.92 -4.96
CA GLU A 248 12.14 28.56 -4.95
C GLU A 248 13.09 27.52 -4.34
N LYS A 249 14.40 27.69 -4.51
CA LYS A 249 15.41 26.78 -3.96
C LYS A 249 15.46 26.77 -2.42
N HIS A 250 14.99 27.83 -1.76
CA HIS A 250 14.99 27.97 -0.31
C HIS A 250 13.67 27.53 0.33
N ILE A 251 12.59 27.40 -0.45
CA ILE A 251 11.28 26.92 0.02
C ILE A 251 11.42 25.57 0.76
N PRO A 252 12.12 24.54 0.23
CA PRO A 252 12.26 23.28 0.96
C PRO A 252 12.97 23.42 2.31
N GLY A 253 13.95 24.32 2.41
CA GLY A 253 14.68 24.58 3.65
C GLY A 253 13.82 25.30 4.69
N VAL A 254 13.06 26.32 4.27
CA VAL A 254 12.14 27.06 5.13
C VAL A 254 10.97 26.17 5.56
N THR A 255 10.39 25.38 4.66
CA THR A 255 9.36 24.40 4.97
C THR A 255 9.86 23.37 5.98
N LYS A 256 11.10 22.87 5.84
CA LYS A 256 11.69 21.92 6.80
C LYS A 256 11.92 22.54 8.17
N ILE A 257 12.36 23.79 8.23
CA ILE A 257 12.48 24.56 9.49
C ILE A 257 11.09 24.73 10.11
N GLN A 258 10.09 25.10 9.33
CA GLN A 258 8.71 25.27 9.78
C GLN A 258 8.09 23.94 10.26
N GLU A 259 8.31 22.83 9.56
CA GLU A 259 7.94 21.47 9.98
C GLU A 259 8.60 21.11 11.33
N THR A 260 9.87 21.47 11.51
CA THR A 260 10.61 21.25 12.76
C THR A 260 10.04 22.10 13.91
N LEU A 261 9.55 23.30 13.62
CA LEU A 261 8.96 24.24 14.58
C LEU A 261 7.47 23.96 14.88
N THR A 262 6.78 23.11 14.12
CA THR A 262 5.32 22.87 14.20
C THR A 262 4.94 21.48 14.75
N LEU A 263 5.91 20.66 15.16
CA LEU A 263 5.64 19.41 15.87
C LEU A 263 5.19 19.70 17.32
N SER A 264 3.95 19.36 17.65
CA SER A 264 3.41 19.39 19.01
C SER A 264 3.82 18.13 19.81
N LEU A 265 4.11 18.17 21.12
CA LEU A 265 4.51 19.20 22.11
C LEU A 265 4.89 18.38 23.35
N SER A 266 6.15 18.33 23.78
CA SER A 266 6.58 17.53 24.95
C SER A 266 6.00 18.05 26.29
N GLY A 267 5.91 17.17 27.30
CA GLY A 267 5.45 17.48 28.68
C GLY A 267 4.37 16.53 29.20
N LYS A 268 3.99 16.60 30.48
CA LYS A 268 2.94 15.75 31.10
C LYS A 268 1.55 15.86 30.43
N LYS A 269 1.37 16.79 29.49
CA LYS A 269 0.16 16.99 28.66
C LYS A 269 0.44 16.94 27.15
N SER A 270 1.62 16.46 26.74
CA SER A 270 1.92 16.02 25.39
C SER A 270 0.98 14.89 25.01
N LEU A 271 0.34 14.93 23.83
CA LEU A 271 -0.31 13.75 23.23
C LEU A 271 0.77 12.75 22.77
N SER A 272 1.61 12.29 23.70
CA SER A 272 1.91 10.87 23.69
C SER A 272 0.58 10.19 24.02
N LEU A 273 0.27 9.04 23.44
CA LEU A 273 -0.60 8.12 24.18
C LEU A 273 0.15 7.87 25.49
N ASN A 274 -0.13 8.66 26.54
CA ASN A 274 0.51 8.48 27.83
C ASN A 274 0.26 7.02 28.19
N GLY A 275 1.33 6.30 28.51
CA GLY A 275 1.23 4.85 28.64
C GLY A 275 1.59 4.04 27.40
N THR A 276 2.29 4.56 26.37
CA THR A 276 2.70 3.71 25.23
C THR A 276 3.54 2.52 25.65
N ALA A 277 4.40 2.66 26.67
CA ALA A 277 5.19 1.56 27.20
C ALA A 277 4.31 0.54 27.94
N GLU A 278 3.35 1.01 28.74
CA GLU A 278 2.37 0.23 29.49
C GLU A 278 1.40 -0.49 28.55
N THR A 279 0.91 0.22 27.53
CA THR A 279 0.08 -0.31 26.43
C THR A 279 0.86 -1.38 25.67
N LEU A 280 2.11 -1.10 25.30
CA LEU A 280 2.93 -2.07 24.59
C LEU A 280 3.22 -3.31 25.45
N ALA A 281 3.54 -3.13 26.73
CA ALA A 281 3.73 -4.22 27.68
C ALA A 281 2.45 -5.05 27.85
N TYR A 282 1.29 -4.41 27.88
CA TYR A 282 0.00 -5.10 27.95
C TYR A 282 -0.31 -5.84 26.64
N ILE A 283 -0.06 -5.25 25.47
CA ILE A 283 -0.16 -5.95 24.17
C ILE A 283 0.74 -7.18 24.15
N GLN A 284 2.00 -7.05 24.59
CA GLN A 284 2.92 -8.18 24.70
C GLN A 284 2.40 -9.25 25.66
N LYS A 285 1.83 -8.86 26.81
CA LYS A 285 1.18 -9.78 27.75
C LYS A 285 0.03 -10.53 27.09
N VAL A 286 -0.88 -9.83 26.39
CA VAL A 286 -1.98 -10.45 25.65
C VAL A 286 -1.46 -11.45 24.61
N ILE A 287 -0.43 -11.08 23.84
CA ILE A 287 0.19 -11.98 22.86
C ILE A 287 0.76 -13.25 23.53
N GLN A 288 1.35 -13.11 24.72
CA GLN A 288 1.98 -14.22 25.44
C GLN A 288 0.96 -15.15 26.12
N GLU A 289 -0.13 -14.61 26.65
CA GLU A 289 -1.11 -15.34 27.45
C GLU A 289 -2.30 -15.86 26.65
N MET A 290 -2.62 -15.25 25.50
CA MET A 290 -3.74 -15.65 24.66
C MET A 290 -3.52 -17.06 24.09
N LYS A 291 -4.48 -17.95 24.37
CA LYS A 291 -4.50 -19.31 23.82
C LYS A 291 -5.21 -19.30 22.47
N CYS A 292 -4.46 -19.49 21.40
CA CYS A 292 -4.97 -19.60 20.04
C CYS A 292 -5.01 -21.06 19.56
N PRO A 293 -5.95 -21.45 18.69
CA PRO A 293 -5.89 -22.71 17.96
C PRO A 293 -4.57 -22.89 17.20
N ALA A 294 -4.11 -24.13 17.02
CA ALA A 294 -2.82 -24.45 16.40
C ALA A 294 -2.66 -23.98 14.94
N HIS A 295 -3.77 -23.71 14.23
CA HIS A 295 -3.74 -23.20 12.85
C HIS A 295 -3.51 -21.69 12.76
N ILE A 296 -3.55 -20.97 13.89
CA ILE A 296 -3.23 -19.54 13.93
C ILE A 296 -1.69 -19.41 14.05
N PRO A 297 -1.02 -18.76 13.08
CA PRO A 297 0.39 -18.44 13.16
C PRO A 297 0.74 -17.66 14.42
N SER A 298 1.89 -17.97 15.02
CA SER A 298 2.42 -17.17 16.13
C SER A 298 2.84 -15.79 15.64
N VAL A 299 2.52 -14.77 16.41
CA VAL A 299 3.09 -13.41 16.27
C VAL A 299 4.24 -13.21 17.27
N PRO A 300 5.15 -12.23 17.07
CA PRO A 300 6.26 -12.00 17.98
C PRO A 300 5.82 -11.61 19.39
N LYS A 301 6.22 -12.41 20.39
CA LYS A 301 5.89 -12.19 21.82
C LYS A 301 6.43 -10.89 22.40
N ASN A 302 7.49 -10.37 21.79
CA ASN A 302 8.14 -9.11 22.12
C ASN A 302 7.80 -8.01 21.09
N TYR A 303 6.59 -8.05 20.53
CA TYR A 303 6.08 -7.06 19.56
C TYR A 303 6.44 -5.62 19.97
N GLY A 304 6.88 -4.83 18.98
CA GLY A 304 7.34 -3.45 19.17
C GLY A 304 8.82 -3.32 19.53
N GLU A 305 9.49 -4.36 20.04
CA GLU A 305 10.93 -4.31 20.31
C GLU A 305 11.78 -4.45 19.05
N ALA A 306 12.95 -3.82 19.01
CA ALA A 306 13.91 -3.99 17.91
C ALA A 306 14.35 -5.46 17.72
N LYS A 307 14.34 -6.25 18.79
CA LYS A 307 14.68 -7.69 18.76
C LYS A 307 13.58 -8.56 18.13
N ALA A 308 12.35 -8.06 17.99
CA ALA A 308 11.26 -8.80 17.34
C ALA A 308 11.48 -8.96 15.83
N GLY A 309 12.40 -8.19 15.24
CA GLY A 309 12.61 -8.16 13.81
C GLY A 309 11.50 -7.41 13.07
N SER A 310 11.46 -7.60 11.75
CA SER A 310 10.44 -7.03 10.88
C SER A 310 9.18 -7.90 10.94
N ILE A 311 8.04 -7.28 11.22
CA ILE A 311 6.74 -7.95 11.23
C ILE A 311 6.32 -8.19 9.78
N LYS A 312 6.02 -9.45 9.44
CA LYS A 312 5.59 -9.86 8.09
C LYS A 312 4.11 -9.58 7.87
N ALA A 313 3.67 -9.51 6.61
CA ALA A 313 2.26 -9.31 6.26
C ALA A 313 1.28 -10.26 6.98
N ASN A 314 1.58 -11.56 7.06
CA ASN A 314 0.72 -12.52 7.74
C ASN A 314 0.64 -12.24 9.25
N GLU A 315 1.73 -11.82 9.89
CA GLU A 315 1.73 -11.41 11.30
C GLU A 315 0.93 -10.11 11.49
N TRP A 316 1.02 -9.14 10.58
CA TRP A 316 0.18 -7.94 10.60
C TRP A 316 -1.31 -8.27 10.48
N GLN A 317 -1.67 -9.26 9.67
CA GLN A 317 -3.03 -9.76 9.59
C GLN A 317 -3.52 -10.24 10.96
N TRP A 318 -2.79 -11.12 11.64
CA TRP A 318 -3.22 -11.64 12.94
C TRP A 318 -3.16 -10.59 14.06
N LEU A 319 -2.17 -9.70 14.04
CA LEU A 319 -2.10 -8.57 14.98
C LEU A 319 -3.33 -7.68 14.86
N SER A 320 -3.70 -7.25 13.64
CA SER A 320 -4.82 -6.33 13.42
C SER A 320 -6.20 -6.98 13.56
N THR A 321 -6.33 -8.29 13.33
CA THR A 321 -7.64 -8.96 13.36
C THR A 321 -7.96 -9.69 14.66
N LEU A 322 -6.96 -9.93 15.52
CA LEU A 322 -7.13 -10.68 16.76
C LEU A 322 -6.46 -10.00 17.97
N TYR A 323 -5.13 -9.90 17.97
CA TYR A 323 -4.39 -9.53 19.18
C TYR A 323 -4.58 -8.06 19.60
N LEU A 324 -4.42 -7.13 18.65
CA LEU A 324 -4.56 -5.70 18.93
C LEU A 324 -6.01 -5.32 19.24
N PRO A 325 -7.05 -5.79 18.52
CA PRO A 325 -8.44 -5.58 18.94
C PRO A 325 -8.69 -5.98 20.41
N VAL A 326 -8.28 -7.18 20.81
CA VAL A 326 -8.47 -7.65 22.19
C VAL A 326 -7.73 -6.75 23.20
N ALA A 327 -6.45 -6.47 22.95
CA ALA A 327 -5.66 -5.66 23.87
C ALA A 327 -6.19 -4.22 23.98
N LEU A 328 -6.51 -3.59 22.85
CA LEU A 328 -6.93 -2.19 22.82
C LEU A 328 -8.36 -2.01 23.34
N VAL A 329 -9.28 -2.95 23.11
CA VAL A 329 -10.62 -2.89 23.71
C VAL A 329 -10.54 -2.96 25.23
N ILE A 330 -9.68 -3.80 25.80
CA ILE A 330 -9.55 -3.90 27.26
C ILE A 330 -8.88 -2.64 27.86
N LEU A 331 -7.92 -2.04 27.15
CA LEU A 331 -7.19 -0.87 27.65
C LEU A 331 -7.94 0.46 27.44
N TRP A 332 -8.60 0.61 26.30
CA TRP A 332 -9.13 1.89 25.81
C TRP A 332 -10.64 1.90 25.63
N GLY A 333 -11.29 0.75 25.84
CA GLY A 333 -12.74 0.60 25.70
C GLY A 333 -13.52 1.29 26.80
N ASP A 334 -14.84 1.21 26.68
CA ASP A 334 -15.75 1.67 27.72
C ASP A 334 -15.71 0.75 28.95
N ASN A 335 -16.21 1.24 30.08
CA ASN A 335 -16.24 0.46 31.32
C ASN A 335 -17.58 -0.27 31.41
N ASP A 336 -17.65 -1.47 30.83
CA ASP A 336 -18.85 -2.31 30.78
C ASP A 336 -20.09 -1.58 30.19
N GLY A 337 -19.93 -0.89 29.06
CA GLY A 337 -21.00 -0.16 28.38
C GLY A 337 -21.32 1.21 28.97
N LEU A 338 -20.55 1.69 29.95
CA LEU A 338 -20.61 3.06 30.43
C LEU A 338 -19.56 3.92 29.72
N PRO A 339 -19.96 5.02 29.04
CA PRO A 339 -19.01 5.89 28.39
C PRO A 339 -18.00 6.44 29.43
N PRO A 340 -16.75 6.74 29.00
CA PRO A 340 -15.76 7.34 29.88
C PRO A 340 -16.33 8.54 30.64
N PRO A 341 -15.96 8.76 31.91
CA PRO A 341 -16.42 9.91 32.67
C PRO A 341 -16.26 11.19 31.85
N VAL A 342 -17.29 12.05 31.82
CA VAL A 342 -17.28 13.31 31.04
C VAL A 342 -16.10 14.20 31.45
N ASP A 343 -15.64 14.06 32.69
CA ASP A 343 -14.53 14.80 33.28
C ASP A 343 -13.16 14.14 33.08
N ASP A 344 -13.08 13.04 32.31
CA ASP A 344 -11.82 12.37 31.93
C ASP A 344 -11.53 12.57 30.42
N PRO A 345 -10.82 13.67 30.07
CA PRO A 345 -10.42 13.95 28.70
C PRO A 345 -9.54 12.85 28.08
N GLU A 346 -8.82 12.10 28.91
CA GLU A 346 -7.88 11.07 28.45
C GLU A 346 -8.64 9.80 28.05
N ALA A 347 -9.52 9.29 28.93
CA ALA A 347 -10.34 8.13 28.61
C ALA A 347 -11.27 8.40 27.40
N GLY A 348 -11.80 9.63 27.27
CA GLY A 348 -12.56 10.04 26.09
C GLY A 348 -11.72 10.12 24.79
N TYR A 349 -10.41 10.40 24.89
CA TYR A 349 -9.49 10.37 23.75
C TYR A 349 -9.12 8.93 23.36
N LEU A 350 -8.81 8.07 24.34
CA LEU A 350 -8.44 6.67 24.12
C LEU A 350 -9.58 5.89 23.45
N LEU A 351 -10.82 6.11 23.85
CA LEU A 351 -11.98 5.49 23.19
C LEU A 351 -12.11 5.94 21.72
N LYS A 352 -11.90 7.22 21.43
CA LYS A 352 -11.87 7.71 20.03
C LYS A 352 -10.71 7.09 19.23
N ALA A 353 -9.55 6.94 19.85
CA ALA A 353 -8.39 6.28 19.24
C ALA A 353 -8.65 4.79 18.99
N LEU A 354 -9.39 4.14 19.89
CA LEU A 354 -9.88 2.77 19.71
C LEU A 354 -10.83 2.68 18.52
N ASP A 355 -11.90 3.48 18.47
CA ASP A 355 -12.88 3.48 17.38
C ASP A 355 -12.20 3.75 16.02
N HIS A 356 -11.28 4.71 15.99
CA HIS A 356 -10.49 5.01 14.81
C HIS A 356 -9.63 3.82 14.36
N THR A 357 -8.96 3.17 15.31
CA THR A 357 -8.14 1.97 15.04
C THR A 357 -9.00 0.81 14.55
N MET A 358 -10.17 0.60 15.17
CA MET A 358 -11.10 -0.45 14.80
C MET A 358 -11.64 -0.25 13.38
N ALA A 359 -11.81 0.99 12.91
CA ALA A 359 -12.21 1.24 11.52
C ALA A 359 -11.20 0.63 10.52
N LEU A 360 -9.90 0.89 10.69
CA LEU A 360 -8.88 0.31 9.82
C LEU A 360 -8.81 -1.22 9.93
N PHE A 361 -8.91 -1.75 11.16
CA PHE A 361 -8.87 -3.19 11.37
C PHE A 361 -10.08 -3.90 10.79
N GLN A 362 -11.27 -3.30 10.89
CA GLN A 362 -12.47 -3.80 10.21
C GLN A 362 -12.31 -3.76 8.68
N ALA A 363 -11.72 -2.69 8.12
CA ALA A 363 -11.41 -2.65 6.70
C ALA A 363 -10.48 -3.80 6.29
N ALA A 364 -9.39 -4.04 7.04
CA ALA A 364 -8.49 -5.16 6.80
C ALA A 364 -9.21 -6.53 6.91
N MET A 365 -10.03 -6.72 7.96
CA MET A 365 -10.83 -7.94 8.14
C MET A 365 -11.79 -8.20 6.99
N ILE A 366 -12.48 -7.15 6.52
CA ILE A 366 -13.44 -7.25 5.41
C ILE A 366 -12.70 -7.61 4.12
N ALA A 367 -11.62 -6.90 3.80
CA ALA A 367 -10.82 -7.16 2.60
C ALA A 367 -10.34 -8.62 2.56
N CYS A 368 -9.86 -9.14 3.69
CA CYS A 368 -9.35 -10.51 3.82
C CYS A 368 -10.44 -11.60 3.98
N ARG A 369 -11.74 -11.30 3.81
CA ARG A 369 -12.78 -12.35 3.84
C ARG A 369 -12.69 -13.25 2.61
N GLN A 370 -12.97 -14.54 2.81
CA GLN A 370 -13.04 -15.56 1.75
C GLN A 370 -14.21 -15.37 0.76
N VAL A 371 -15.19 -14.53 1.12
CA VAL A 371 -16.36 -14.25 0.29
C VAL A 371 -16.57 -12.74 0.26
N MET A 372 -16.81 -12.20 -0.93
CA MET A 372 -17.03 -10.77 -1.13
C MET A 372 -18.41 -10.52 -1.71
N THR A 373 -19.10 -9.52 -1.16
CA THR A 373 -20.40 -9.04 -1.62
C THR A 373 -20.33 -7.53 -1.79
N THR A 374 -21.29 -6.93 -2.51
CA THR A 374 -21.38 -5.47 -2.66
C THR A 374 -21.44 -4.78 -1.30
N ASP A 375 -22.30 -5.24 -0.38
CA ASP A 375 -22.42 -4.69 0.97
C ASP A 375 -21.09 -4.72 1.76
N ARG A 376 -20.29 -5.78 1.57
CA ARG A 376 -18.96 -5.90 2.19
C ARG A 376 -17.98 -4.93 1.56
N ALA A 377 -17.95 -4.80 0.24
CA ALA A 377 -17.11 -3.82 -0.44
C ALA A 377 -17.48 -2.39 0.00
N GLU A 378 -18.78 -2.07 0.07
CA GLU A 378 -19.26 -0.78 0.58
C GLU A 378 -18.85 -0.55 2.04
N ALA A 379 -19.00 -1.57 2.89
CA ALA A 379 -18.53 -1.50 4.27
C ALA A 379 -17.02 -1.26 4.37
N TYR A 380 -16.22 -1.93 3.54
CA TYR A 380 -14.78 -1.69 3.44
C TYR A 380 -14.48 -0.21 3.14
N ARG A 381 -15.13 0.34 2.10
CA ARG A 381 -14.92 1.74 1.69
C ARG A 381 -15.36 2.73 2.76
N ARG A 382 -16.48 2.48 3.44
CA ARG A 382 -16.92 3.31 4.59
C ARG A 382 -15.90 3.30 5.72
N GLN A 383 -15.36 2.15 6.08
CA GLN A 383 -14.37 2.04 7.15
C GLN A 383 -13.05 2.73 6.79
N MET A 384 -12.60 2.61 5.53
CA MET A 384 -11.47 3.37 5.00
C MET A 384 -11.73 4.89 5.08
N GLY A 385 -12.92 5.35 4.69
CA GLY A 385 -13.35 6.74 4.81
C GLY A 385 -13.28 7.26 6.24
N HIS A 386 -13.88 6.53 7.19
CA HIS A 386 -13.89 6.88 8.61
C HIS A 386 -12.48 6.98 9.19
N TRP A 387 -11.59 6.04 8.84
CA TRP A 387 -10.20 6.08 9.27
C TRP A 387 -9.46 7.29 8.68
N THR A 388 -9.55 7.54 7.36
CA THR A 388 -8.81 8.62 6.70
C THR A 388 -9.26 10.01 7.14
N GLN A 389 -10.56 10.27 7.26
CA GLN A 389 -11.11 11.58 7.64
C GLN A 389 -10.69 12.01 9.05
N ASN A 390 -10.65 11.07 9.99
CA ASN A 390 -10.35 11.33 11.40
C ASN A 390 -8.85 11.24 11.74
N LEU A 391 -8.01 10.75 10.84
CA LEU A 391 -6.59 10.50 11.11
C LEU A 391 -5.84 11.76 11.57
N ARG A 392 -5.98 12.87 10.83
CA ARG A 392 -5.24 14.11 11.11
C ARG A 392 -5.88 14.98 12.19
N SER A 393 -7.17 14.79 12.48
CA SER A 393 -7.86 15.48 13.58
C SER A 393 -7.51 14.82 14.91
N LEU A 394 -7.54 13.49 14.96
CA LEU A 394 -7.30 12.71 16.17
C LEU A 394 -5.81 12.55 16.50
N PHE A 395 -4.94 12.47 15.48
CA PHE A 395 -3.50 12.33 15.67
C PHE A 395 -2.74 13.48 15.01
N PRO A 396 -2.68 14.69 15.61
CA PRO A 396 -2.09 15.87 14.97
C PRO A 396 -0.62 15.69 14.56
N HIS A 397 0.15 14.83 15.24
CA HIS A 397 1.54 14.54 14.89
C HIS A 397 1.73 13.91 13.52
N VAL A 398 0.68 13.37 12.91
CA VAL A 398 0.75 12.79 11.56
C VAL A 398 0.64 13.84 10.45
N ARG A 399 0.32 15.10 10.78
CA ARG A 399 0.17 16.20 9.81
C ARG A 399 1.48 16.57 9.12
N GLY A 400 2.59 16.51 9.86
CA GLY A 400 3.94 16.78 9.34
C GLY A 400 4.64 15.57 8.71
N GLY A 401 3.95 14.43 8.57
CA GLY A 401 4.52 13.23 7.98
C GLY A 401 4.48 13.24 6.45
N SER A 402 5.42 12.54 5.82
CA SER A 402 5.42 12.30 4.36
C SER A 402 4.09 11.71 3.90
N SER A 403 3.56 12.24 2.79
CA SER A 403 2.39 11.71 2.10
C SER A 403 2.53 10.20 1.85
N ARG A 404 1.50 9.43 2.22
CA ARG A 404 1.45 7.96 2.09
C ARG A 404 0.49 7.59 0.95
N PRO A 405 0.99 7.19 -0.23
CA PRO A 405 0.15 6.85 -1.38
C PRO A 405 -0.86 5.73 -1.07
N ASN A 406 -0.53 4.83 -0.15
CA ASN A 406 -1.40 3.73 0.28
C ASN A 406 -2.72 4.21 0.88
N ILE A 407 -2.79 5.43 1.44
CA ILE A 407 -4.04 5.98 2.00
C ILE A 407 -5.08 6.11 0.90
N HIS A 408 -4.71 6.74 -0.22
CA HIS A 408 -5.59 6.89 -1.38
C HIS A 408 -5.73 5.57 -2.16
N ALA A 409 -4.63 4.86 -2.41
CA ALA A 409 -4.65 3.59 -3.13
C ALA A 409 -5.58 2.56 -2.44
N GLY A 410 -5.63 2.55 -1.11
CA GLY A 410 -6.52 1.68 -0.34
C GLY A 410 -8.00 1.89 -0.69
N PHE A 411 -8.44 3.10 -1.04
CA PHE A 411 -9.84 3.29 -1.46
C PHE A 411 -10.17 2.52 -2.73
N HIS A 412 -9.23 2.37 -3.66
CA HIS A 412 -9.43 1.65 -4.92
C HIS A 412 -9.39 0.13 -4.76
N ILE A 413 -9.00 -0.41 -3.60
CA ILE A 413 -9.23 -1.84 -3.28
C ILE A 413 -10.72 -2.17 -3.37
N TYR A 414 -11.60 -1.22 -3.05
CA TYR A 414 -13.05 -1.32 -3.29
C TYR A 414 -13.39 -1.73 -4.73
N ASP A 415 -12.79 -1.08 -5.72
CA ASP A 415 -13.07 -1.35 -7.14
C ASP A 415 -12.67 -2.79 -7.50
N PHE A 416 -11.55 -3.26 -6.97
CA PHE A 416 -11.05 -4.61 -7.22
C PHE A 416 -11.81 -5.69 -6.45
N LEU A 417 -12.34 -5.37 -5.27
CA LEU A 417 -13.27 -6.25 -4.53
C LEU A 417 -14.56 -6.49 -5.34
N LEU A 418 -15.04 -5.48 -6.07
CA LEU A 418 -16.20 -5.63 -6.96
C LEU A 418 -15.86 -6.37 -8.26
N LEU A 419 -14.69 -6.14 -8.83
CA LEU A 419 -14.28 -6.75 -10.11
C LEU A 419 -13.86 -8.21 -9.98
N PHE A 420 -13.10 -8.54 -8.93
CA PHE A 420 -12.40 -9.83 -8.79
C PHE A 420 -12.79 -10.61 -7.53
N GLY A 421 -13.69 -10.05 -6.71
CA GLY A 421 -14.12 -10.67 -5.48
C GLY A 421 -13.04 -10.61 -4.37
N PRO A 422 -12.98 -11.63 -3.49
CA PRO A 422 -12.04 -11.69 -2.36
C PRO A 422 -10.58 -11.44 -2.73
N VAL A 423 -9.84 -10.69 -1.91
CA VAL A 423 -8.41 -10.40 -2.13
C VAL A 423 -7.56 -11.65 -2.25
N MET A 424 -7.96 -12.76 -1.62
CA MET A 424 -7.25 -14.04 -1.72
C MET A 424 -7.17 -14.58 -3.16
N SER A 425 -8.04 -14.09 -4.03
CA SER A 425 -8.00 -14.43 -5.45
C SER A 425 -6.97 -13.63 -6.25
N TRP A 426 -6.40 -12.57 -5.67
CA TRP A 426 -5.58 -11.60 -6.39
C TRP A 426 -4.53 -10.87 -5.50
N TRP A 427 -4.15 -11.40 -4.35
CA TRP A 427 -3.07 -10.83 -3.51
C TRP A 427 -1.69 -11.42 -3.84
N CYS A 428 -0.61 -10.76 -3.40
CA CYS A 428 0.76 -11.20 -3.70
C CYS A 428 1.26 -12.40 -2.88
N PHE A 429 0.65 -12.74 -1.73
CA PHE A 429 1.08 -13.85 -0.86
C PHE A 429 1.46 -15.16 -1.55
N PRO A 430 0.77 -15.65 -2.60
CA PRO A 430 1.14 -16.92 -3.24
C PRO A 430 2.43 -16.85 -4.07
N PHE A 431 2.96 -15.65 -4.31
CA PHE A 431 4.19 -15.42 -5.07
C PHE A 431 5.42 -15.14 -4.19
N GLU A 432 5.22 -14.93 -2.89
CA GLU A 432 6.24 -14.61 -1.88
C GLU A 432 6.34 -15.68 -0.80
#